data_AF-A0A6B3HZ46-F1
#
_entry.id   AF-A0A6B3HZ46-F1
#
_cell.length_a   1.000
_cell.length_b   1.000
_cell.length_c   1.000
_cell.angle_alpha   90.00
_cell.angle_beta   90.00
_cell.angle_gamma   90.00
#
_symmetry.space_group_name_H-M   'P 1'
#
loop_
_entity.id
_entity.type
_entity.pdbx_description
1 polymer ?
#
loop_
_entity_poly.entity_id
_entity_poly.type
_entity_poly.pdbx_seq_one_letter_code
_entity_poly.pdbx_strand_id
1 'polypeptide(L)' 'NTKGSLITRGLAETTRLGVAMGADPLTFSGLAGLGDLVATCSSPLSRNHTFGTNLGRGMTLQETIAVTKQTAEGVKS' A
#
# COMPACT_ATOMS: atom_id res chain seq x y z
N ASN A 1 -14.43 7.84 1.64
CA ASN A 1 -14.04 8.61 0.43
C ASN A 1 -12.53 8.70 0.26
N THR A 2 -11.77 9.26 1.22
CA THR A 2 -10.30 9.44 1.12
C THR A 2 -9.52 8.17 0.80
N LYS A 3 -9.90 7.01 1.38
CA LYS A 3 -9.27 5.72 1.07
C LYS A 3 -9.38 5.36 -0.42
N GLY A 4 -10.55 5.58 -1.02
CA GLY A 4 -10.75 5.36 -2.46
C GLY A 4 -9.86 6.28 -3.30
N SER A 5 -9.75 7.55 -2.93
CA SER A 5 -8.87 8.51 -3.61
C SER A 5 -7.39 8.10 -3.55
N LEU A 6 -6.92 7.58 -2.41
CA LEU A 6 -5.55 7.07 -2.26
C LEU A 6 -5.31 5.84 -3.13
N ILE A 7 -6.25 4.89 -3.17
CA ILE A 7 -6.15 3.70 -4.02
C ILE A 7 -6.09 4.09 -5.50
N THR A 8 -6.97 5.00 -5.95
CA THR A 8 -6.98 5.45 -7.35
C THR A 8 -5.66 6.14 -7.73
N ARG A 9 -5.10 6.97 -6.85
CA ARG A 9 -3.80 7.62 -7.11
C ARG A 9 -2.65 6.61 -7.14
N GLY A 10 -2.60 5.70 -6.17
CA GLY A 10 -1.59 4.63 -6.12
C GLY A 10 -1.63 3.74 -7.36
N LEU A 11 -2.83 3.37 -7.82
CA LEU A 11 -3.01 2.60 -9.05
C LEU A 11 -2.49 3.35 -10.29
N ALA A 12 -2.72 4.66 -10.38
CA ALA A 12 -2.20 5.48 -11.47
C ALA A 12 -0.67 5.60 -11.42
N GLU A 13 -0.07 5.63 -10.23
CA GLU A 13 1.38 5.64 -10.04
C GLU A 13 2.02 4.31 -10.45
N THR A 14 1.49 3.17 -9.99
CA THR A 14 2.01 1.84 -10.33
C THR A 14 1.82 1.52 -11.82
N THR A 15 0.69 1.92 -12.41
CA THR A 15 0.43 1.74 -13.85
C THR A 15 1.47 2.50 -14.68
N ARG A 16 1.75 3.78 -14.35
CA ARG A 16 2.76 4.57 -15.08
C ARG A 16 4.15 3.94 -14.99
N LEU A 17 4.54 3.45 -13.81
CA LEU A 17 5.81 2.76 -13.62
C LEU A 17 5.87 1.47 -14.44
N GLY A 18 4.83 0.63 -14.37
CA GLY A 18 4.75 -0.62 -15.11
C GLY A 18 4.85 -0.44 -16.61
N VAL A 19 4.11 0.53 -17.16
CA VAL A 19 4.17 0.85 -18.60
C VAL A 19 5.56 1.31 -19.01
N ALA A 20 6.21 2.15 -18.21
CA ALA A 20 7.60 2.55 -18.47
C ALA A 20 8.58 1.37 -18.44
N MET A 21 8.25 0.28 -17.73
CA MET A 21 9.00 -0.97 -17.66
C MET A 21 8.56 -2.01 -18.72
N GLY A 22 7.61 -1.66 -19.60
CA GLY A 22 7.12 -2.55 -20.67
C GLY A 22 5.96 -3.47 -20.28
N ALA A 23 5.31 -3.25 -19.13
CA ALA A 23 4.13 -4.02 -18.72
C ALA A 23 2.88 -3.62 -19.51
N ASP A 24 1.95 -4.57 -19.66
CA ASP A 24 0.61 -4.32 -20.22
C ASP A 24 -0.24 -3.51 -19.21
N PRO A 25 -0.76 -2.31 -19.59
CA PRO A 25 -1.65 -1.51 -18.76
C PRO A 25 -2.85 -2.27 -18.19
N LEU A 26 -3.40 -3.25 -18.93
CA LEU A 26 -4.57 -4.02 -18.48
C LEU A 26 -4.27 -4.88 -17.24
N THR A 27 -3.00 -5.23 -17.00
CA THR A 27 -2.56 -5.95 -15.80
C THR A 27 -2.98 -5.23 -14.52
N PHE A 28 -2.91 -3.89 -14.53
CA PHE A 28 -3.20 -3.06 -13.36
C PHE A 28 -4.69 -2.98 -13.04
N SER A 29 -5.56 -3.16 -14.04
CA SER A 29 -7.00 -3.27 -13.84
C SER A 29 -7.43 -4.63 -13.25
N GLY A 30 -6.54 -5.63 -13.29
CA GLY A 30 -6.80 -6.98 -12.79
C GLY A 30 -6.51 -7.16 -11.29
N LEU A 31 -6.50 -8.44 -10.86
CA LEU A 31 -6.27 -8.82 -9.47
C LEU A 31 -4.91 -8.37 -8.93
N ALA A 32 -3.87 -8.36 -9.77
CA ALA A 32 -2.52 -7.97 -9.37
C ALA A 32 -2.35 -6.45 -9.13
N GLY A 33 -3.25 -5.61 -9.65
CA GLY A 33 -3.20 -4.16 -9.46
C GLY A 33 -4.31 -3.66 -8.56
N LEU A 34 -5.49 -3.39 -9.13
CA LEU A 34 -6.64 -2.86 -8.40
C LEU A 34 -7.11 -3.84 -7.31
N GLY A 35 -7.15 -5.15 -7.60
CA GLY A 35 -7.60 -6.15 -6.64
C GLY A 35 -6.75 -6.17 -5.38
N ASP A 36 -5.44 -6.31 -5.54
CA ASP A 36 -4.48 -6.33 -4.43
C ASP A 36 -4.45 -4.99 -3.67
N LEU A 37 -4.48 -3.84 -4.37
CA LEU A 37 -4.53 -2.53 -3.73
C LEU A 37 -5.79 -2.37 -2.85
N VAL A 38 -6.96 -2.77 -3.36
CA VAL A 38 -8.20 -2.70 -2.58
C VAL A 38 -8.12 -3.60 -1.36
N ALA A 39 -7.65 -4.85 -1.51
CA ALA A 39 -7.54 -5.81 -0.42
C ALA A 39 -6.57 -5.30 0.66
N THR A 40 -5.38 -4.85 0.25
CA THR A 40 -4.30 -4.45 1.16
C THR A 40 -4.56 -3.11 1.84
N CYS A 41 -5.16 -2.13 1.15
CA CYS A 41 -5.51 -0.82 1.74
C CYS A 41 -6.79 -0.87 2.59
N SER A 42 -7.63 -1.90 2.44
CA SER A 42 -8.90 -2.00 3.17
C SER A 42 -8.84 -2.94 4.37
N SER A 43 -7.89 -3.88 4.40
CA SER A 43 -7.82 -4.89 5.44
C SER A 43 -7.01 -4.45 6.67
N PRO A 44 -7.55 -4.62 7.90
CA PRO A 44 -6.77 -4.44 9.12
C PRO A 44 -5.70 -5.54 9.32
N LEU A 45 -5.78 -6.66 8.58
CA LEU A 45 -4.75 -7.70 8.60
C LEU A 45 -3.51 -7.33 7.78
N SER A 46 -3.60 -6.29 6.95
CA SER A 46 -2.45 -5.76 6.22
C SER A 46 -1.46 -5.13 7.19
N ARG A 47 -0.22 -5.65 7.17
CA ARG A 47 0.90 -5.14 7.97
C ARG A 47 1.19 -3.67 7.64
N ASN A 48 1.19 -3.32 6.35
CA ASN A 48 1.40 -1.94 5.90
C ASN A 48 0.25 -1.02 6.34
N HIS A 49 -1.00 -1.49 6.30
CA HIS A 49 -2.14 -0.70 6.78
C HIS A 49 -2.06 -0.45 8.29
N THR A 50 -1.74 -1.47 9.08
CA THR A 50 -1.57 -1.35 10.52
C THR A 50 -0.41 -0.43 10.88
N PHE A 51 0.73 -0.56 10.20
CA PHE A 51 1.87 0.33 10.35
C PHE A 51 1.48 1.80 10.09
N GLY A 52 0.84 2.09 8.95
CA GLY A 52 0.38 3.43 8.62
C GLY A 52 -0.66 3.97 9.60
N THR A 53 -1.53 3.11 10.15
CA THR A 53 -2.51 3.49 11.17
C THR A 53 -1.84 3.92 12.47
N ASN A 54 -0.82 3.18 12.92
CA ASN A 54 -0.07 3.50 14.13
C ASN A 54 0.70 4.82 13.99
N LEU A 55 1.35 5.02 12.84
CA LEU A 55 1.99 6.29 12.51
C LEU A 55 0.98 7.45 12.50
N GLY A 56 -0.18 7.26 11.87
CA GLY A 56 -1.27 8.25 11.84
C GLY A 56 -1.89 8.55 13.21
N ARG A 57 -1.71 7.66 14.20
CA ARG A 57 -2.10 7.88 15.60
C ARG A 57 -1.05 8.63 16.42
N GLY A 58 0.07 9.01 15.81
CA GLY A 58 1.13 9.80 16.45
C GLY A 58 2.28 8.99 17.03
N MET A 59 2.32 7.66 16.81
CA MET A 59 3.51 6.87 17.16
C MET A 59 4.70 7.32 16.30
N THR A 60 5.87 7.34 16.90
CA THR A 60 7.12 7.54 16.16
C THR A 60 7.42 6.33 15.26
N LEU A 61 8.33 6.54 14.30
CA LEU A 61 8.78 5.46 13.43
C LEU A 61 9.36 4.28 14.23
N GLN A 62 10.16 4.56 15.25
CA GLN A 62 10.80 3.56 16.10
C GLN A 62 9.78 2.75 16.90
N GLU A 63 8.80 3.42 17.52
CA GLU A 63 7.72 2.74 18.25
C GLU A 63 6.88 1.88 17.31
N THR A 64 6.58 2.39 16.11
CA THR A 64 5.78 1.65 15.12
C THR A 64 6.50 0.41 14.63
N ILE A 65 7.82 0.48 14.39
CA ILE A 65 8.66 -0.68 14.05
C ILE A 65 8.68 -1.68 15.20
N ALA A 66 8.88 -1.23 16.44
CA ALA A 66 8.93 -2.13 17.60
C ALA A 66 7.62 -2.90 17.83
N VAL A 67 6.47 -2.27 17.56
CA VAL A 67 5.14 -2.90 17.69
C VAL A 67 4.82 -3.77 16.47
N THR A 68 5.28 -3.38 15.29
CA THR A 68 5.14 -4.15 14.05
C THR A 68 6.25 -5.20 14.02
N LYS A 69 6.11 -6.25 14.84
CA LYS A 69 7.08 -7.35 15.06
C LYS A 69 7.48 -8.17 13.80
N GLN A 70 7.07 -7.73 12.61
CA GLN A 70 7.37 -8.32 11.30
C GLN A 70 7.61 -7.20 10.28
N THR A 71 8.42 -7.45 9.25
CA THR A 71 8.73 -6.44 8.22
C THR A 71 7.48 -5.95 7.50
N ALA A 72 7.25 -4.64 7.52
CA ALA A 72 6.31 -3.95 6.64
C ALA A 72 7.06 -3.60 5.35
N GLU A 73 6.69 -4.21 4.23
CA GLU A 73 7.39 -4.08 2.93
C GLU A 73 7.52 -2.63 2.45
N GLY A 74 6.58 -1.76 2.85
CA GLY A 74 6.60 -0.33 2.52
C GLY A 74 7.59 0.52 3.34
N VAL A 75 8.32 -0.07 4.30
CA VAL A 75 9.22 0.65 5.21
C VAL A 75 10.64 0.07 5.04
N LYS A 76 11.63 0.94 4.81
CA LYS A 76 13.03 0.51 4.76
C LYS A 76 13.42 -0.08 6.12
N SER A 77 14.00 -1.28 6.07
CA SER A 77 14.67 -1.94 7.20
C SER A 77 15.98 -1.25 7.54
#